data_AF-A0AAV3GI58-F1
#
_entry.id   AF-A0AAV3GI58-F1
#
_cell.length_a   1.000
_cell.length_b   1.000
_cell.length_c   1.000
_cell.angle_alpha   90.00
_cell.angle_beta   90.00
_cell.angle_gamma   90.00
#
_symmetry.space_group_name_H-M   'P 1'
#
loop_
_entity.id
_entity.type
_entity.pdbx_description
1 polymer ?
#
loop_
_entity_poly.entity_id
_entity_poly.type
_entity_poly.pdbx_seq_one_letter_code
_entity_poly.pdbx_strand_id
1 'polypeptide(L)'
;MLTEESIKIMLDGFFRKYEIIFEYAIPINEGGKRVMLISGIGAKGRFEMKMGEDCVLWCKTLKGEWRSIDEYRFVGNEESEEEQ
;
A
#
# COMPACT_ATOMS: atom_id res chain seq x y z
N MET A 1 2.99 -13.64 -0.87
CA MET A 1 1.51 -13.56 -1.02
C MET A 1 1.02 -12.44 -0.14
N LEU A 2 0.44 -11.41 -0.76
CA LEU A 2 -0.11 -10.28 -0.04
C LEU A 2 -1.38 -10.64 0.75
N THR A 3 -1.36 -10.28 2.02
CA THR A 3 -2.47 -10.37 2.99
C THR A 3 -2.75 -8.99 3.59
N GLU A 4 -3.92 -8.81 4.21
CA GLU A 4 -4.25 -7.57 4.93
C GLU A 4 -3.19 -7.21 5.99
N GLU A 5 -2.71 -8.20 6.74
CA GLU A 5 -1.67 -8.01 7.76
C GLU A 5 -0.34 -7.57 7.16
N SER A 6 0.09 -8.18 6.04
CA SER A 6 1.29 -7.74 5.34
C SER A 6 1.16 -6.30 4.84
N ILE A 7 -0.02 -5.90 4.34
CA ILE A 7 -0.29 -4.53 3.88
C ILE A 7 -0.19 -3.54 5.04
N LYS A 8 -0.75 -3.88 6.21
CA LYS A 8 -0.63 -3.04 7.42
C LYS A 8 0.83 -2.79 7.77
N ILE A 9 1.65 -3.85 7.79
CA ILE A 9 3.08 -3.75 8.11
C ILE A 9 3.81 -2.90 7.06
N MET A 10 3.63 -3.22 5.78
CA MET A 10 4.33 -2.54 4.68
C MET A 10 3.96 -1.06 4.54
N LEU A 11 2.74 -0.67 4.94
CA LEU A 11 2.23 0.70 4.82
C LEU A 11 2.22 1.46 6.15
N ASP A 12 2.59 0.85 7.28
CA ASP A 12 2.54 1.51 8.60
C ASP A 12 3.30 2.84 8.62
N GLY A 13 4.55 2.85 8.13
CA GLY A 13 5.36 4.07 8.05
C GLY A 13 4.75 5.13 7.13
N PHE A 14 4.21 4.72 5.98
CA PHE A 14 3.53 5.63 5.04
C PHE A 14 2.28 6.23 5.66
N PHE A 15 1.40 5.41 6.24
CA PHE A 15 0.18 5.86 6.89
C PHE A 15 0.44 6.77 8.09
N ARG A 16 1.46 6.49 8.91
CA ARG A 16 1.87 7.40 9.99
C ARG A 16 2.36 8.74 9.44
N LYS A 17 3.20 8.74 8.40
CA LYS A 17 3.75 9.96 7.78
C LYS A 17 2.65 10.90 7.24
N TYR A 18 1.59 10.35 6.65
CA TYR A 18 0.51 11.14 6.06
C TYR A 18 -0.75 11.20 6.92
N GLU A 19 -0.68 10.76 8.18
CA GLU A 19 -1.81 10.72 9.12
C GLU A 19 -3.05 10.01 8.54
N ILE A 20 -2.84 8.88 7.88
CA ILE A 20 -3.87 8.04 7.29
C ILE A 20 -4.20 6.91 8.27
N ILE A 21 -5.48 6.75 8.58
CA ILE A 21 -6.02 5.64 9.36
C ILE A 21 -6.39 4.53 8.39
N PHE A 22 -5.80 3.35 8.56
CA PHE A 22 -6.16 2.16 7.78
C PHE A 22 -7.59 1.71 8.12
N GLU A 23 -8.40 1.42 7.10
CA GLU A 23 -9.74 0.84 7.26
C GLU A 23 -9.75 -0.67 6.96
N TYR A 24 -9.33 -1.08 5.76
CA TYR A 24 -9.31 -2.48 5.33
C TYR A 24 -8.37 -2.69 4.14
N ALA A 25 -7.99 -3.95 3.91
CA ALA A 25 -7.41 -4.39 2.65
C ALA A 25 -7.96 -5.75 2.22
N ILE A 26 -8.48 -5.84 1.00
CA ILE A 26 -9.12 -7.04 0.45
C ILE A 26 -8.46 -7.44 -0.86
N PRO A 27 -8.33 -8.75 -1.14
CA PRO A 27 -7.83 -9.21 -2.42
C PRO A 27 -8.89 -9.00 -3.52
N ILE A 28 -8.46 -8.44 -4.64
CA ILE A 28 -9.24 -8.32 -5.88
C ILE A 28 -8.48 -8.96 -7.04
N ASN A 29 -9.21 -9.30 -8.11
CA ASN A 29 -8.62 -9.74 -9.36
C ASN A 29 -8.63 -8.59 -10.37
N GLU A 30 -7.45 -8.19 -10.82
CA GLU A 30 -7.27 -7.14 -11.83
C GLU A 30 -6.44 -7.72 -12.98
N GLY A 31 -7.05 -7.89 -14.16
CA GLY A 31 -6.36 -8.41 -15.35
C GLY A 31 -5.76 -9.81 -15.17
N GLY A 32 -6.37 -10.67 -14.35
CA GLY A 32 -5.86 -12.00 -14.05
C GLY A 32 -4.80 -12.04 -12.94
N LYS A 33 -4.44 -10.89 -12.37
CA LYS A 33 -3.50 -10.78 -11.25
C LYS A 33 -4.22 -10.51 -9.95
N ARG A 34 -3.74 -11.10 -8.86
CA ARG A 34 -4.21 -10.79 -7.50
C ARG A 34 -3.56 -9.48 -7.04
N VAL A 35 -4.41 -8.53 -6.63
CA VAL A 35 -4.01 -7.21 -6.13
C VAL A 35 -4.73 -7.00 -4.80
N MET A 36 -4.10 -6.31 -3.85
CA MET A 36 -4.78 -5.86 -2.64
C MET A 36 -5.39 -4.48 -2.89
N LEU A 37 -6.70 -4.38 -2.79
CA LEU A 37 -7.41 -3.11 -2.68
C LEU A 37 -7.38 -2.66 -1.22
N ILE A 38 -7.07 -1.39 -0.98
CA ILE A 38 -6.73 -0.85 0.34
C ILE A 38 -7.54 0.43 0.53
N SER A 39 -8.19 0.59 1.69
CA SER A 39 -8.89 1.82 2.06
C SER A 39 -8.27 2.43 3.30
N GLY A 40 -8.14 3.75 3.29
CA GLY A 40 -7.74 4.52 4.47
C GLY A 40 -8.40 5.90 4.51
N ILE A 41 -8.54 6.47 5.70
CA ILE A 41 -9.10 7.81 5.93
C ILE A 41 -8.01 8.71 6.47
N GLY A 42 -7.78 9.85 5.82
CA GLY A 42 -6.91 10.91 6.33
C GLY A 42 -7.61 12.27 6.31
N ALA A 43 -6.86 13.34 6.55
CA ALA A 43 -7.39 14.71 6.67
C ALA A 43 -8.17 15.19 5.42
N LYS A 44 -7.86 14.66 4.23
CA LYS A 44 -8.51 15.03 2.96
C LYS A 44 -9.66 14.09 2.56
N GLY A 45 -10.06 13.17 3.44
CA GLY A 45 -11.12 12.19 3.21
C GLY A 45 -10.59 10.78 3.02
N ARG A 46 -11.37 9.95 2.31
CA ARG A 46 -11.06 8.54 2.07
C ARG A 46 -10.15 8.40 0.84
N PHE A 47 -9.10 7.61 1.00
CA PHE A 47 -8.14 7.23 -0.03
C PHE A 47 -8.38 5.77 -0.42
N GLU A 48 -8.50 5.54 -1.71
CA GLU A 48 -8.59 4.20 -2.30
C GLU A 48 -7.23 3.90 -2.94
N MET A 49 -6.56 2.86 -2.44
CA MET A 49 -5.21 2.49 -2.83
C MET A 49 -5.20 1.03 -3.30
N LYS A 50 -4.17 0.63 -4.05
CA LYS A 50 -3.95 -0.76 -4.40
C LYS A 50 -2.48 -1.12 -4.52
N MET A 51 -2.16 -2.38 -4.25
CA MET A 51 -0.79 -2.91 -4.33
C MET A 51 -0.81 -4.35 -4.84
N GLY A 52 0.00 -4.63 -5.86
CA GLY A 52 0.25 -5.99 -6.36
C GLY A 52 1.52 -6.58 -5.76
N GLU A 53 1.86 -7.81 -6.17
CA GLU A 53 3.09 -8.48 -5.72
C GLU A 53 4.39 -7.76 -6.20
N ASP A 54 4.27 -6.72 -7.04
CA ASP A 54 5.36 -5.81 -7.40
C ASP A 54 5.66 -4.76 -6.31
N CYS A 55 4.89 -4.75 -5.22
CA CYS A 55 5.00 -3.81 -4.09
C CYS A 55 4.89 -2.33 -4.51
N VAL A 56 4.33 -2.04 -5.70
CA VAL A 56 4.07 -0.67 -6.13
C VAL A 56 2.74 -0.23 -5.53
N LEU A 57 2.77 0.84 -4.75
CA LEU A 57 1.56 1.45 -4.21
C LEU A 57 0.94 2.40 -5.24
N TRP A 58 -0.32 2.15 -5.57
CA TRP A 58 -1.12 3.02 -6.42
C TRP A 58 -2.21 3.69 -5.60
N CYS A 59 -2.51 4.95 -5.88
CA CYS A 59 -3.63 5.68 -5.29
C CYS A 59 -4.59 6.15 -6.38
N LYS A 60 -5.88 6.07 -6.09
CA LYS A 60 -6.93 6.63 -6.92
C LYS A 60 -6.99 8.13 -6.71
N THR A 61 -6.92 8.88 -7.79
CA THR A 61 -7.08 10.33 -7.81
C THR A 61 -8.56 10.72 -7.66
N LEU A 62 -8.82 11.99 -7.37
CA LEU A 62 -10.19 12.53 -7.33
C LEU A 62 -10.95 12.41 -8.66
N LYS A 63 -10.24 12.24 -9.78
CA LYS A 63 -10.84 12.01 -11.11
C LYS A 63 -11.13 10.52 -11.38
N GLY A 64 -10.81 9.63 -10.44
CA GLY A 64 -10.96 8.19 -10.59
C GLY A 64 -9.80 7.48 -11.30
N GLU A 65 -8.76 8.20 -11.70
CA GLU A 65 -7.55 7.63 -12.33
C GLU A 65 -6.62 7.02 -11.27
N TRP A 66 -5.94 5.92 -11.60
CA TRP A 66 -4.89 5.34 -10.74
C TRP A 66 -3.52 5.95 -11.06
N ARG A 67 -2.76 6.31 -10.02
CA ARG A 67 -1.37 6.76 -10.14
C ARG A 67 -0.46 6.08 -9.13
N SER A 68 0.76 5.75 -9.53
CA SER A 68 1.79 5.25 -8.62
C SER A 68 2.18 6.35 -7.63
N ILE A 69 2.49 5.95 -6.39
CA ILE A 69 3.06 6.82 -5.38
C ILE A 69 4.57 6.59 -5.37
N ASP A 70 5.30 7.41 -6.13
CA ASP A 70 6.75 7.24 -6.30
C ASP A 70 7.53 7.44 -4.99
N GLU A 71 6.96 8.18 -4.03
CA GLU A 71 7.53 8.38 -2.69
C GLU A 71 7.44 7.12 -1.83
N TYR A 72 6.61 6.14 -2.20
CA TYR A 72 6.54 4.87 -1.51
C TYR A 72 7.55 3.89 -2.14
N ARG A 73 8.61 3.58 -1.40
CA ARG A 73 9.54 2.51 -1.74
C ARG A 73 9.50 1.47 -0.64
N PHE A 74 8.94 0.30 -0.93
CA PHE A 74 9.10 -0.83 -0.03
C PHE A 74 10.56 -1.26 -0.07
N VAL A 75 11.29 -0.90 0.99
CA VAL A 75 12.56 -1.53 1.30
C VAL A 75 12.15 -2.71 2.16
N GLY A 76 12.07 -3.91 1.57
CA GLY A 76 11.98 -5.12 2.38
C GLY A 76 13.16 -5.11 3.35
N ASN A 77 13.05 -5.81 4.49
CA ASN A 77 14.25 -6.11 5.28
C ASN A 77 15.23 -6.82 4.34
N GLU A 78 16.16 -6.07 3.75
CA GLU A 78 17.50 -6.57 3.56
C GLU A 78 17.90 -6.97 4.98
N GLU A 79 18.01 -8.27 5.22
CA GLU A 79 18.63 -8.75 6.43
C GLU A 79 19.91 -7.94 6.58
N SER A 80 20.02 -7.17 7.66
CA SER A 80 21.27 -6.63 8.10
C SER A 80 22.18 -7.84 8.36
N GLU A 81 22.89 -8.29 7.33
CA GLU A 81 24.17 -8.99 7.48
C GLU A 81 25.14 -7.97 8.08
N GLU A 82 24.97 -7.67 9.38
CA GLU A 82 26.07 -7.16 10.17
C GLU A 82 27.04 -8.34 10.33
N GLU A 83 28.04 -8.36 9.45
CA GLU A 83 29.34 -9.00 9.67
C GLU A 83 29.81 -8.74 11.10
N GLN A 84 29.98 -9.78 11.92
CA GLN A 84 31.06 -9.90 12.92
C GLN A 84 31.46 -11.36 13.14
#